data_AF-A0A1Q7V7S0-F1
#
_entry.id   AF-A0A1Q7V7S0-F1
#
_cell.length_a   1.000
_cell.length_b   1.000
_cell.length_c   1.000
_cell.angle_alpha   90.00
_cell.angle_beta   90.00
_cell.angle_gamma   90.00
#
_symmetry.space_group_name_H-M   'P 1'
#
loop_
_entity.id
_entity.type
_entity.pdbx_description
1 polymer ?
#
loop_
_entity_poly.entity_id
_entity_poly.type
_entity_poly.pdbx_seq_one_letter_code
_entity_poly.pdbx_strand_id
1 'polypeptide(L)'
;QFCEVLHVRDLLTDVLADAKARELIIRETLDVVPSEPLAAELRELPPAAVVNMLVEGREEEPGPLSRTLNEFSYALPPLPNLFFTRDSAMAINQYMMIGSMRFHARWTEELIMKALFTSHPKLANKGILYDGSVERRLNHTLEGGDVHPLREDVLMVGFSERSSPAGIDGLATVLFEQTEVTNLIVVVMPEEPTAIHLDMIFTHIDRDLCVVYPPHFIGPYRVPILHWRKGETQMRQQPDLFAALKHCGIPMEPILCGGSKRTGQDREQWASGCNFTALRPGVVTGYTRNSQTLRELEKAGFRMCSATDFLSNPDGISPTERAVITFEGGELVRGGGGAHCMTCPITRDDPWN
;
A
#
# COMPACT_ATOMS: atom_id res chain seq x y z
N GLN A 1 8.47 -13.30 -17.38
CA GLN A 1 7.66 -12.12 -17.00
C GLN A 1 6.70 -12.53 -15.89
N PHE A 2 6.64 -11.80 -14.77
CA PHE A 2 5.77 -12.17 -13.61
C PHE A 2 4.39 -11.53 -13.63
N CYS A 3 4.26 -10.34 -14.22
CA CYS A 3 3.01 -9.59 -14.27
C CYS A 3 2.96 -8.64 -15.47
N GLU A 4 1.75 -8.15 -15.78
CA GLU A 4 1.55 -6.92 -16.54
C GLU A 4 1.65 -5.74 -15.56
N VAL A 5 2.42 -4.71 -15.92
CA VAL A 5 2.54 -3.48 -15.14
C VAL A 5 1.68 -2.40 -15.80
N LEU A 6 0.79 -1.80 -15.03
CA LEU A 6 -0.05 -0.69 -15.46
C LEU A 6 0.37 0.59 -14.74
N HIS A 7 0.43 1.71 -15.45
CA HIS A 7 0.80 2.99 -14.88
C HIS A 7 -0.43 3.87 -14.67
N VAL A 8 -0.54 4.46 -13.48
CA VAL A 8 -1.64 5.37 -13.10
C VAL A 8 -1.86 6.47 -14.13
N ARG A 9 -0.80 7.11 -14.63
CA ARG A 9 -0.88 8.19 -15.63
C ARG A 9 -1.49 7.72 -16.96
N ASP A 10 -1.12 6.54 -17.43
CA ASP A 10 -1.61 5.99 -18.68
C ASP A 10 -3.10 5.64 -18.55
N LEU A 11 -3.45 4.90 -17.50
CA LEU A 11 -4.86 4.53 -17.24
C LEU A 11 -5.74 5.76 -17.01
N LEU A 12 -5.23 6.80 -16.35
CA LEU A 12 -5.99 8.02 -16.10
C LEU A 12 -6.20 8.81 -17.38
N THR A 13 -5.22 8.81 -18.29
CA THR A 13 -5.36 9.43 -19.62
C THR A 13 -6.48 8.76 -20.41
N ASP A 14 -6.54 7.42 -20.36
CA ASP A 14 -7.61 6.64 -21.00
C ASP A 14 -8.99 6.93 -20.37
N VAL A 15 -9.08 7.00 -19.04
CA VAL A 15 -10.33 7.36 -18.33
C VAL A 15 -10.80 8.76 -18.69
N LEU A 16 -9.89 9.74 -18.75
CA LEU A 16 -10.21 11.15 -19.05
C LEU A 16 -10.60 11.39 -20.52
N ALA A 17 -10.43 10.40 -21.40
CA ALA A 17 -10.97 10.45 -22.76
C ALA A 17 -12.51 10.31 -22.79
N ASP A 18 -13.12 9.72 -21.76
CA ASP A 18 -14.57 9.71 -21.59
C ASP A 18 -15.05 11.02 -20.94
N ALA A 19 -15.96 11.71 -21.62
CA ALA A 19 -16.43 13.03 -21.19
C ALA A 19 -17.17 13.00 -19.84
N LYS A 20 -17.87 11.90 -19.52
CA LYS A 20 -18.61 11.79 -18.25
C LYS A 20 -17.66 11.51 -17.09
N ALA A 21 -16.73 10.58 -17.26
CA ALA A 21 -15.70 10.28 -16.28
C ALA A 21 -14.82 11.51 -16.01
N ARG A 22 -14.46 12.24 -17.07
CA ARG A 22 -13.71 13.49 -16.95
C ARG A 22 -14.42 14.55 -16.11
N GLU A 23 -15.70 14.84 -16.40
CA GLU A 23 -16.44 15.84 -15.61
C GLU A 23 -16.62 15.39 -14.16
N LEU A 24 -16.80 14.09 -13.92
CA LEU A 24 -16.88 13.53 -12.57
C LEU A 24 -15.59 13.77 -11.79
N ILE A 25 -14.43 13.45 -12.37
CA ILE A 25 -13.11 13.64 -11.71
C ILE A 25 -12.86 15.12 -11.44
N ILE A 26 -13.16 16.00 -12.39
CA ILE A 26 -12.99 17.45 -12.21
C ILE A 26 -13.86 17.92 -11.05
N ARG A 27 -15.15 17.53 -11.02
CA ARG A 27 -16.05 17.90 -9.93
C ARG A 27 -15.54 17.41 -8.57
N GLU A 28 -15.18 16.13 -8.46
CA GLU A 28 -14.69 15.57 -7.19
C GLU A 28 -13.37 16.20 -6.74
N THR A 29 -12.50 16.57 -7.68
CA THR A 29 -11.28 17.34 -7.38
C THR A 29 -11.61 18.71 -6.79
N LEU A 30 -12.63 19.38 -7.32
CA LEU A 30 -13.04 20.71 -6.86
C LEU A 30 -13.80 20.70 -5.52
N ASP A 31 -14.41 19.57 -5.15
CA ASP A 31 -14.94 19.37 -3.80
C ASP A 31 -13.82 19.41 -2.74
N VAL A 32 -12.59 19.05 -3.13
CA VAL A 32 -11.39 19.12 -2.28
C VAL A 32 -10.68 20.47 -2.43
N VAL A 33 -10.58 20.99 -3.65
CA VAL A 33 -9.86 22.23 -3.98
C VAL A 33 -10.81 23.19 -4.71
N PRO A 34 -11.59 24.01 -3.98
CA PRO A 34 -12.68 24.79 -4.57
C PRO A 34 -12.15 26.00 -5.35
N SER A 35 -11.99 25.84 -6.66
CA SER A 35 -11.51 26.91 -7.57
C SER A 35 -12.19 26.84 -8.95
N GLU A 36 -13.10 27.77 -9.22
CA GLU A 36 -13.76 27.89 -10.54
C GLU A 36 -12.79 28.19 -11.70
N PRO A 37 -11.76 29.06 -11.54
CA PRO A 37 -10.75 29.25 -12.58
C PRO A 37 -10.01 27.96 -12.94
N LEU A 38 -9.62 27.18 -11.92
CA LEU A 38 -8.99 25.88 -12.12
C LEU A 38 -9.93 24.91 -12.85
N ALA A 39 -11.22 24.90 -12.48
CA ALA A 39 -12.23 24.08 -13.14
C ALA A 39 -12.34 24.38 -14.64
N ALA A 40 -12.35 25.67 -15.00
CA ALA A 40 -12.40 26.09 -16.39
C ALA A 40 -11.14 25.66 -17.15
N GLU A 41 -9.95 25.88 -16.58
CA GLU A 41 -8.67 25.46 -17.16
C GLU A 41 -8.64 23.94 -17.39
N LEU A 42 -9.02 23.14 -16.38
CA LEU A 42 -9.07 21.68 -16.48
C LEU A 42 -10.02 21.18 -17.57
N ARG A 43 -11.11 21.89 -17.87
CA ARG A 43 -12.08 21.50 -18.92
C ARG A 43 -11.61 21.82 -20.34
N GLU A 44 -10.72 22.80 -20.51
CA GLU A 44 -10.17 23.19 -21.82
C GLU A 44 -8.97 22.32 -22.24
N LEU A 45 -8.26 21.74 -21.27
CA LEU A 45 -7.05 20.95 -21.54
C LEU A 45 -7.33 19.61 -22.23
N PRO A 46 -6.39 19.05 -23.01
CA PRO A 46 -6.46 17.66 -23.45
C PRO A 46 -6.25 16.69 -22.27
N PRO A 47 -6.74 15.43 -22.34
CA PRO A 47 -6.66 14.45 -21.25
C PRO A 47 -5.26 14.31 -20.63
N ALA A 48 -4.20 14.19 -21.44
CA ALA A 48 -2.83 14.06 -20.95
C ALA A 48 -2.36 15.30 -20.15
N ALA A 49 -2.78 16.50 -20.54
CA ALA A 49 -2.44 17.72 -19.79
C ALA A 49 -3.23 17.84 -18.49
N VAL A 50 -4.48 17.35 -18.47
CA VAL A 50 -5.25 17.21 -17.23
C VAL A 50 -4.56 16.24 -16.27
N VAL A 51 -4.09 15.08 -16.75
CA VAL A 51 -3.31 14.13 -15.93
C VAL A 51 -2.07 14.81 -15.34
N ASN A 52 -1.28 15.51 -16.16
CA ASN A 52 -0.10 16.19 -15.66
C ASN A 52 -0.45 17.21 -14.57
N MET A 53 -1.48 18.02 -14.77
CA MET A 53 -1.91 19.00 -13.77
C MET A 53 -2.42 18.34 -12.48
N LEU A 54 -3.18 17.24 -12.57
CA LEU A 54 -3.67 16.50 -11.39
C LEU A 54 -2.52 15.88 -10.57
N VAL A 55 -1.43 15.46 -11.21
CA VAL A 55 -0.30 14.79 -10.56
C VAL A 55 0.77 15.78 -10.08
N GLU A 56 1.13 16.74 -10.92
CA GLU A 56 2.21 17.71 -10.70
C GLU A 56 1.72 18.97 -9.99
N GLY A 57 0.40 19.15 -9.89
CA GLY A 57 -0.22 20.33 -9.31
C GLY A 57 -0.21 21.54 -10.25
N ARG A 58 -0.73 22.64 -9.75
CA ARG A 58 -0.77 23.95 -10.40
C ARG A 58 -0.38 25.00 -9.36
N GLU A 59 0.73 25.67 -9.59
CA GLU A 59 1.13 26.83 -8.77
C GLU A 59 0.12 27.96 -8.92
N GLU A 60 -0.14 28.66 -7.82
CA GLU A 60 -0.92 29.90 -7.82
C GLU A 60 -0.04 31.05 -8.34
N GLU A 61 -0.56 31.85 -9.27
CA GLU A 61 0.16 33.04 -9.74
C GLU A 61 0.42 34.01 -8.59
N PRO A 62 1.69 34.31 -8.26
CA PRO A 62 1.98 35.02 -7.02
C PRO A 62 1.58 36.48 -7.11
N GLY A 63 0.80 36.95 -6.14
CA GLY A 63 0.47 38.37 -5.97
C GLY A 63 1.66 39.20 -5.44
N PRO A 64 1.51 40.54 -5.36
CA PRO A 64 2.58 41.42 -4.87
C PRO A 64 3.11 41.06 -3.47
N LEU A 65 2.24 40.60 -2.57
CA LEU A 65 2.63 40.18 -1.22
C LEU A 65 3.49 38.91 -1.25
N SER A 66 3.01 37.85 -1.91
CA SER A 66 3.73 36.58 -2.02
C SER A 66 5.11 36.76 -2.65
N ARG A 67 5.22 37.58 -3.71
CA ARG A 67 6.51 37.93 -4.31
C ARG A 67 7.45 38.68 -3.35
N THR A 68 6.91 39.60 -2.56
CA THR A 68 7.69 40.38 -1.59
C THR A 68 8.19 39.49 -0.44
N LEU A 69 7.37 38.54 0.00
CA LEU A 69 7.71 37.61 1.08
C LEU A 69 8.46 36.36 0.61
N ASN A 70 8.61 36.17 -0.71
CA ASN A 70 9.11 34.94 -1.31
C ASN A 70 8.33 33.69 -0.86
N GLU A 71 7.01 33.85 -0.77
CA GLU A 71 6.05 32.79 -0.44
C GLU A 71 5.40 32.27 -1.73
N PHE A 72 5.08 30.98 -1.77
CA PHE A 72 4.39 30.33 -2.88
C PHE A 72 3.15 29.59 -2.39
N SER A 73 2.22 29.34 -3.30
CA SER A 73 0.97 28.62 -3.02
C SER A 73 0.58 27.82 -4.25
N TYR A 74 -0.31 26.85 -4.05
CA TYR A 74 -0.80 26.00 -5.13
C TYR A 74 -2.30 26.21 -5.30
N ALA A 75 -2.72 26.50 -6.53
CA ALA A 75 -4.10 26.40 -6.96
C ALA A 75 -4.56 24.93 -6.94
N LEU A 76 -3.63 23.99 -7.16
CA LEU A 76 -3.81 22.55 -6.99
C LEU A 76 -2.51 21.94 -6.46
N PRO A 77 -2.47 21.37 -5.24
CA PRO A 77 -1.24 20.79 -4.69
C PRO A 77 -0.72 19.59 -5.51
N PRO A 78 0.62 19.42 -5.65
CA PRO A 78 1.21 18.23 -6.28
C PRO A 78 0.97 16.97 -5.45
N LEU A 79 1.04 15.80 -6.09
CA LEU A 79 0.90 14.47 -5.46
C LEU A 79 2.22 13.71 -5.45
N PRO A 80 3.21 14.15 -4.64
CA PRO A 80 4.53 13.52 -4.61
C PRO A 80 4.48 12.08 -4.10
N ASN A 81 3.42 11.66 -3.41
CA ASN A 81 3.27 10.30 -2.89
C ASN A 81 2.46 9.38 -3.84
N LEU A 82 1.98 9.85 -4.99
CA LEU A 82 1.15 9.03 -5.89
C LEU A 82 1.89 7.80 -6.43
N PHE A 83 3.22 7.80 -6.43
CA PHE A 83 4.00 6.60 -6.78
C PHE A 83 3.90 5.50 -5.72
N PHE A 84 3.47 5.82 -4.49
CA PHE A 84 3.05 4.86 -3.47
C PHE A 84 1.58 4.48 -3.64
N THR A 85 1.31 3.74 -4.71
CA THR A 85 -0.05 3.31 -5.09
C THR A 85 -0.73 2.38 -4.06
N ARG A 86 0.02 1.89 -3.07
CA ARG A 86 -0.46 1.03 -1.97
C ARG A 86 -1.52 1.68 -1.10
N ASP A 87 -1.34 2.95 -0.74
CA ASP A 87 -2.07 3.53 0.38
C ASP A 87 -3.53 3.84 0.01
N SER A 88 -3.73 4.35 -1.20
CA SER A 88 -5.00 4.92 -1.64
C SER A 88 -5.99 3.88 -2.17
N ALA A 89 -5.53 2.68 -2.54
CA ALA A 89 -6.40 1.62 -3.02
C ALA A 89 -5.80 0.24 -2.74
N MET A 90 -6.67 -0.73 -2.42
CA MET A 90 -6.25 -2.09 -2.13
C MET A 90 -7.28 -3.12 -2.61
N ALA A 91 -6.81 -4.19 -3.25
CA ALA A 91 -7.64 -5.30 -3.67
C ALA A 91 -7.85 -6.28 -2.50
N ILE A 92 -9.11 -6.68 -2.29
CA ILE A 92 -9.47 -7.76 -1.35
C ILE A 92 -10.41 -8.73 -2.05
N ASN A 93 -10.00 -10.00 -2.10
CA ASN A 93 -10.65 -11.03 -2.90
C ASN A 93 -10.81 -10.58 -4.36
N GLN A 94 -12.04 -10.29 -4.80
CA GLN A 94 -12.36 -9.81 -6.15
C GLN A 94 -12.89 -8.37 -6.16
N TYR A 95 -12.86 -7.69 -5.02
CA TYR A 95 -13.32 -6.32 -4.84
C TYR A 95 -12.15 -5.36 -4.66
N MET A 96 -12.42 -4.09 -4.90
CA MET A 96 -11.50 -3.01 -4.58
C MET A 96 -11.99 -2.26 -3.36
N MET A 97 -11.05 -1.70 -2.61
CA MET A 97 -11.34 -0.68 -1.60
C MET A 97 -10.54 0.57 -1.94
N ILE A 98 -11.15 1.70 -1.63
CA ILE A 98 -10.51 3.02 -1.70
C ILE A 98 -10.21 3.45 -0.26
N GLY A 99 -8.99 3.89 -0.02
CA GLY A 99 -8.54 4.35 1.30
C GLY A 99 -9.38 5.53 1.80
N SER A 100 -9.38 5.72 3.11
CA SER A 100 -9.86 6.94 3.77
C SER A 100 -8.63 7.62 4.37
N MET A 101 -8.02 8.50 3.59
CA MET A 101 -6.68 9.02 3.88
C MET A 101 -6.70 10.01 5.07
N ARG A 102 -5.73 9.88 5.98
CA ARG A 102 -5.68 10.68 7.23
C ARG A 102 -5.42 12.18 6.96
N PHE A 103 -4.62 12.49 5.94
CA PHE A 103 -4.18 13.84 5.61
C PHE A 103 -4.81 14.36 4.32
N HIS A 104 -5.41 15.56 4.40
CA HIS A 104 -6.19 16.18 3.33
C HIS A 104 -5.41 16.38 2.02
N ALA A 105 -4.09 16.61 2.10
CA ALA A 105 -3.24 16.77 0.91
C ALA A 105 -3.20 15.53 0.00
N ARG A 106 -3.62 14.35 0.51
CA ARG A 106 -3.62 13.08 -0.22
C ARG A 106 -4.99 12.69 -0.77
N TRP A 107 -6.04 13.48 -0.52
CA TRP A 107 -7.41 13.12 -0.92
C TRP A 107 -7.59 13.03 -2.43
N THR A 108 -6.80 13.75 -3.22
CA THR A 108 -6.82 13.62 -4.67
C THR A 108 -6.19 12.30 -5.16
N GLU A 109 -5.31 11.65 -4.37
CA GLU A 109 -4.75 10.33 -4.71
C GLU A 109 -5.85 9.25 -4.72
N GLU A 110 -6.67 9.18 -3.66
CA GLU A 110 -7.79 8.24 -3.55
C GLU A 110 -8.87 8.48 -4.62
N LEU A 111 -9.15 9.74 -4.99
CA LEU A 111 -10.07 10.08 -6.07
C LEU A 111 -9.58 9.60 -7.44
N ILE A 112 -8.29 9.79 -7.74
CA ILE A 112 -7.67 9.25 -8.96
C ILE A 112 -7.84 7.73 -8.99
N MET A 113 -7.43 7.03 -7.93
CA MET A 113 -7.52 5.57 -7.88
C MET A 113 -8.96 5.07 -7.98
N LYS A 114 -9.92 5.73 -7.33
CA LYS A 114 -11.35 5.43 -7.45
C LYS A 114 -11.84 5.54 -8.90
N ALA A 115 -11.49 6.62 -9.58
CA ALA A 115 -11.89 6.80 -10.97
C ALA A 115 -11.34 5.70 -11.87
N LEU A 116 -10.08 5.29 -11.65
CA LEU A 116 -9.46 4.18 -12.35
C LEU A 116 -10.22 2.87 -12.14
N PHE A 117 -10.46 2.46 -10.88
CA PHE A 117 -11.13 1.20 -10.56
C PHE A 117 -12.62 1.17 -10.90
N THR A 118 -13.25 2.32 -11.03
CA THR A 118 -14.67 2.43 -11.44
C THR A 118 -14.83 2.40 -12.96
N SER A 119 -13.87 2.94 -13.70
CA SER A 119 -14.08 3.32 -15.11
C SER A 119 -13.17 2.60 -16.10
N HIS A 120 -11.99 2.15 -15.68
CA HIS A 120 -10.99 1.61 -16.61
C HIS A 120 -11.21 0.11 -16.88
N PRO A 121 -11.41 -0.34 -18.14
CA PRO A 121 -11.71 -1.75 -18.45
C PRO A 121 -10.65 -2.76 -18.00
N LYS A 122 -9.36 -2.39 -18.06
CA LYS A 122 -8.27 -3.26 -17.56
C LYS A 122 -8.29 -3.48 -16.04
N LEU A 123 -9.04 -2.68 -15.30
CA LEU A 123 -9.15 -2.76 -13.85
C LEU A 123 -10.50 -3.35 -13.41
N ALA A 124 -11.17 -4.11 -14.28
CA ALA A 124 -12.44 -4.75 -13.98
C ALA A 124 -12.37 -5.55 -12.67
N ASN A 125 -13.34 -5.30 -11.79
CA ASN A 125 -13.46 -5.88 -10.46
C ASN A 125 -14.95 -6.08 -10.13
N LYS A 126 -15.28 -6.72 -9.00
CA LYS A 126 -16.68 -6.91 -8.56
C LYS A 126 -17.35 -5.65 -7.99
N GLY A 127 -16.62 -4.54 -7.90
CA GLY A 127 -17.07 -3.27 -7.37
C GLY A 127 -16.18 -2.75 -6.25
N ILE A 128 -16.42 -1.50 -5.88
CA ILE A 128 -15.80 -0.88 -4.71
C ILE A 128 -16.60 -1.30 -3.47
N LEU A 129 -15.96 -2.08 -2.60
CA LEU A 129 -16.56 -2.65 -1.40
C LEU A 129 -16.59 -1.65 -0.23
N TYR A 130 -15.53 -0.84 -0.12
CA TYR A 130 -15.41 0.27 0.81
C TYR A 130 -14.88 1.48 0.06
N ASP A 131 -15.61 2.58 0.08
CA ASP A 131 -15.23 3.85 -0.55
C ASP A 131 -14.87 4.87 0.52
N GLY A 132 -13.59 4.94 0.89
CA GLY A 132 -13.11 5.93 1.84
C GLY A 132 -13.11 7.36 1.32
N SER A 133 -13.18 7.58 -0.01
CA SER A 133 -13.18 8.94 -0.59
C SER A 133 -14.41 9.77 -0.26
N VAL A 134 -15.50 9.11 0.13
CA VAL A 134 -16.74 9.75 0.58
C VAL A 134 -16.85 9.82 2.12
N GLU A 135 -15.87 9.27 2.84
CA GLU A 135 -15.83 9.33 4.30
C GLU A 135 -15.39 10.72 4.77
N ARG A 136 -16.21 11.35 5.58
CA ARG A 136 -15.96 12.72 6.08
C ARG A 136 -15.68 12.75 7.58
N ARG A 137 -15.83 11.63 8.28
CA ARG A 137 -15.59 11.52 9.72
C ARG A 137 -14.09 11.41 9.99
N LEU A 138 -13.55 12.39 10.72
CA LEU A 138 -12.10 12.49 11.02
C LEU A 138 -11.48 11.26 11.69
N ASN A 139 -12.29 10.43 12.35
CA ASN A 139 -11.86 9.23 13.07
C ASN A 139 -12.20 7.92 12.35
N HIS A 140 -12.55 7.96 11.06
CA HIS A 140 -12.79 6.79 10.21
C HIS A 140 -11.75 6.75 9.10
N THR A 141 -10.51 6.42 9.46
CA THR A 141 -9.38 6.42 8.51
C THR A 141 -8.89 5.00 8.29
N LEU A 142 -8.42 4.72 7.09
CA LEU A 142 -7.91 3.43 6.67
C LEU A 142 -6.96 3.65 5.48
N GLU A 143 -5.70 3.26 5.62
CA GLU A 143 -4.71 3.34 4.54
C GLU A 143 -4.21 1.94 4.17
N GLY A 144 -4.00 1.68 2.88
CA GLY A 144 -3.72 0.34 2.37
C GLY A 144 -2.41 -0.29 2.83
N GLY A 145 -1.43 0.50 3.31
CA GLY A 145 -0.21 -0.03 3.94
C GLY A 145 -0.49 -0.86 5.21
N ASP A 146 -1.62 -0.62 5.87
CA ASP A 146 -2.06 -1.41 7.02
C ASP A 146 -2.82 -2.69 6.62
N VAL A 147 -3.26 -2.83 5.38
CA VAL A 147 -4.20 -3.89 4.98
C VAL A 147 -3.48 -5.01 4.22
N HIS A 148 -3.41 -6.20 4.84
CA HIS A 148 -2.67 -7.36 4.34
C HIS A 148 -3.59 -8.57 4.13
N PRO A 149 -4.10 -8.80 2.92
CA PRO A 149 -4.76 -10.06 2.55
C PRO A 149 -3.74 -11.20 2.54
N LEU A 150 -3.88 -12.15 3.48
CA LEU A 150 -2.95 -13.28 3.62
C LEU A 150 -3.46 -14.53 2.90
N ARG A 151 -4.77 -14.78 2.99
CA ARG A 151 -5.51 -15.84 2.29
C ARG A 151 -6.94 -15.36 2.07
N GLU A 152 -7.69 -16.02 1.19
CA GLU A 152 -9.07 -15.67 0.86
C GLU A 152 -9.99 -15.44 2.08
N ASP A 153 -9.74 -16.16 3.18
CA ASP A 153 -10.49 -16.12 4.43
C ASP A 153 -9.77 -15.41 5.60
N VAL A 154 -8.54 -14.92 5.40
CA VAL A 154 -7.69 -14.33 6.46
C VAL A 154 -7.11 -12.99 6.02
N LEU A 155 -7.54 -11.92 6.72
CA LEU A 155 -6.98 -10.58 6.60
C LEU A 155 -6.16 -10.25 7.85
N MET A 156 -5.03 -9.57 7.67
CA MET A 156 -4.34 -8.90 8.76
C MET A 156 -4.39 -7.38 8.55
N VAL A 157 -4.64 -6.64 9.62
CA VAL A 157 -4.74 -5.18 9.59
C VAL A 157 -3.93 -4.52 10.71
N GLY A 158 -3.22 -3.44 10.40
CA GLY A 158 -2.59 -2.57 11.39
C GLY A 158 -3.59 -1.59 12.00
N PHE A 159 -3.69 -1.54 13.33
CA PHE A 159 -4.26 -0.40 14.04
C PHE A 159 -3.14 0.61 14.29
N SER A 160 -3.16 1.72 13.55
CA SER A 160 -2.05 2.68 13.45
C SER A 160 -2.52 4.13 13.59
N GLU A 161 -1.62 5.11 13.47
CA GLU A 161 -1.99 6.52 13.34
C GLU A 161 -2.78 6.83 12.06
N ARG A 162 -2.72 5.92 11.07
CA ARG A 162 -3.35 6.05 9.75
C ARG A 162 -4.64 5.27 9.63
N SER A 163 -4.75 4.15 10.33
CA SER A 163 -5.93 3.28 10.32
C SER A 163 -6.57 3.21 11.69
N SER A 164 -7.75 3.80 11.84
CA SER A 164 -8.42 4.00 13.12
C SER A 164 -9.27 2.79 13.56
N PRO A 165 -9.63 2.66 14.85
CA PRO A 165 -10.48 1.56 15.30
C PRO A 165 -11.84 1.55 14.60
N ALA A 166 -12.46 2.72 14.42
CA ALA A 166 -13.74 2.81 13.73
C ALA A 166 -13.64 2.49 12.22
N GLY A 167 -12.52 2.82 11.58
CA GLY A 167 -12.23 2.41 10.20
C GLY A 167 -12.08 0.89 10.10
N ILE A 168 -11.36 0.27 11.03
CA ILE A 168 -11.16 -1.18 11.09
C ILE A 168 -12.47 -1.92 11.40
N ASP A 169 -13.30 -1.42 12.32
CA ASP A 169 -14.60 -2.02 12.63
C ASP A 169 -15.55 -1.97 11.43
N GLY A 170 -15.57 -0.82 10.73
CA GLY A 170 -16.35 -0.65 9.50
C GLY A 170 -15.88 -1.60 8.40
N LEU A 171 -14.56 -1.69 8.19
CA LEU A 171 -13.95 -2.63 7.26
C LEU A 171 -14.34 -4.08 7.58
N ALA A 172 -14.16 -4.50 8.84
CA ALA A 172 -14.44 -5.86 9.29
C ALA A 172 -15.91 -6.25 9.06
N THR A 173 -16.84 -5.33 9.36
CA THR A 173 -18.28 -5.54 9.15
C THR A 173 -18.57 -5.84 7.69
N VAL A 174 -18.09 -4.98 6.77
CA VAL A 174 -18.32 -5.12 5.34
C VAL A 174 -17.69 -6.41 4.80
N LEU A 175 -16.45 -6.71 5.19
CA LEU A 175 -15.77 -7.93 4.77
C LEU A 175 -16.48 -9.19 5.24
N PHE A 176 -16.82 -9.27 6.53
CA PHE A 176 -17.53 -10.42 7.07
C PHE A 176 -18.91 -10.61 6.43
N GLU A 177 -19.59 -9.56 5.98
CA GLU A 177 -20.90 -9.69 5.34
C GLU A 177 -20.82 -10.08 3.86
N GLN A 178 -19.84 -9.55 3.13
CA GLN A 178 -19.86 -9.53 1.66
C GLN A 178 -18.72 -10.30 0.99
N THR A 179 -17.77 -10.83 1.77
CA THR A 179 -16.63 -11.59 1.25
C THR A 179 -16.38 -12.88 2.03
N GLU A 180 -15.37 -13.62 1.57
CA GLU A 180 -14.98 -14.92 2.10
C GLU A 180 -14.11 -14.79 3.36
N VAL A 181 -13.77 -13.56 3.75
CA VAL A 181 -13.02 -13.26 4.97
C VAL A 181 -13.81 -13.74 6.19
N THR A 182 -13.18 -14.59 7.00
CA THR A 182 -13.75 -15.09 8.27
C THR A 182 -12.86 -14.81 9.47
N ASN A 183 -11.60 -14.44 9.25
CA ASN A 183 -10.61 -14.12 10.27
C ASN A 183 -9.98 -12.77 9.98
N LEU A 184 -10.01 -11.89 10.98
CA LEU A 184 -9.27 -10.64 11.00
C LEU A 184 -8.24 -10.66 12.14
N ILE A 185 -6.97 -10.52 11.81
CA ILE A 185 -5.89 -10.34 12.78
C ILE A 185 -5.57 -8.84 12.85
N VAL A 186 -5.70 -8.23 14.03
CA VAL A 186 -5.34 -6.82 14.24
C VAL A 186 -3.99 -6.75 14.95
N VAL A 187 -3.05 -6.04 14.34
CA VAL A 187 -1.74 -5.73 14.91
C VAL A 187 -1.82 -4.32 15.51
N VAL A 188 -1.65 -4.19 16.83
CA VAL A 188 -1.67 -2.88 17.50
C VAL A 188 -0.32 -2.22 17.24
N MET A 189 -0.26 -1.32 16.27
CA MET A 189 0.99 -0.74 15.79
C MET A 189 1.65 0.13 16.87
N PRO A 190 2.99 0.18 16.92
CA PRO A 190 3.72 1.09 17.80
C PRO A 190 3.49 2.55 17.37
N GLU A 191 3.54 3.47 18.33
CA GLU A 191 3.54 4.91 18.05
C GLU A 191 4.97 5.39 17.72
N GLU A 192 5.45 5.07 16.51
CA GLU A 192 6.78 5.49 16.04
C GLU A 192 6.80 5.92 14.56
N PRO A 193 7.59 6.95 14.19
CA PRO A 193 7.64 7.44 12.79
C PRO A 193 8.14 6.41 11.76
N THR A 194 8.85 5.36 12.21
CA THR A 194 9.42 4.31 11.35
C THR A 194 8.46 3.17 11.03
N ALA A 195 7.26 3.18 11.63
CA ALA A 195 6.25 2.14 11.51
C ALA A 195 4.86 2.75 11.38
N ILE A 196 4.70 3.69 10.43
CA ILE A 196 3.43 4.36 10.16
C ILE A 196 2.34 3.43 9.64
N HIS A 197 2.73 2.28 9.07
CA HIS A 197 1.85 1.24 8.53
C HIS A 197 2.41 -0.15 8.82
N LEU A 198 1.55 -1.17 8.81
CA LEU A 198 1.93 -2.58 9.03
C LEU A 198 2.95 -3.10 8.02
N ASP A 199 2.83 -2.74 6.73
CA ASP A 199 3.75 -3.19 5.67
C ASP A 199 5.20 -2.71 5.87
N MET A 200 5.42 -1.72 6.72
CA MET A 200 6.74 -1.23 7.07
C MET A 200 7.48 -2.19 8.00
N ILE A 201 6.77 -2.98 8.82
CA ILE A 201 7.36 -3.86 9.83
C ILE A 201 7.03 -5.34 9.62
N PHE A 202 6.15 -5.67 8.67
CA PHE A 202 5.76 -7.02 8.31
C PHE A 202 5.56 -7.15 6.80
N THR A 203 5.98 -8.26 6.19
CA THR A 203 5.56 -8.63 4.83
C THR A 203 5.53 -10.15 4.67
N HIS A 204 4.46 -10.68 4.09
CA HIS A 204 4.32 -12.09 3.71
C HIS A 204 5.02 -12.34 2.35
N ILE A 205 6.03 -13.21 2.33
CA ILE A 205 6.97 -13.36 1.19
C ILE A 205 6.98 -14.75 0.56
N ASP A 206 6.53 -15.76 1.29
CA ASP A 206 6.28 -17.12 0.81
C ASP A 206 5.19 -17.75 1.67
N ARG A 207 4.59 -18.87 1.25
CA ARG A 207 3.47 -19.54 1.95
C ARG A 207 3.69 -19.73 3.45
N ASP A 208 4.94 -19.98 3.84
CA ASP A 208 5.37 -20.28 5.21
C ASP A 208 6.37 -19.25 5.76
N LEU A 209 6.62 -18.14 5.07
CA LEU A 209 7.65 -17.17 5.47
C LEU A 209 7.17 -15.72 5.42
N CYS A 210 7.55 -14.97 6.45
CA CYS A 210 7.37 -13.53 6.50
C CYS A 210 8.67 -12.82 6.87
N VAL A 211 8.85 -11.58 6.41
CA VAL A 211 9.89 -10.68 6.92
C VAL A 211 9.28 -9.82 8.00
N VAL A 212 9.92 -9.75 9.16
CA VAL A 212 9.45 -8.95 10.30
C VAL A 212 10.55 -8.06 10.83
N TYR A 213 10.18 -6.89 11.34
CA TYR A 213 11.03 -6.10 12.20
C TYR A 213 11.03 -6.73 13.61
N PRO A 214 12.12 -7.39 14.03
CA PRO A 214 12.07 -8.31 15.17
C PRO A 214 11.58 -7.70 16.49
N PRO A 215 11.96 -6.47 16.87
CA PRO A 215 11.55 -5.89 18.15
C PRO A 215 10.04 -5.88 18.43
N HIS A 216 9.21 -5.73 17.40
CA HIS A 216 7.75 -5.64 17.55
C HIS A 216 7.04 -6.99 17.46
N PHE A 217 7.73 -8.06 17.07
CA PHE A 217 7.13 -9.40 16.95
C PHE A 217 7.80 -10.46 17.83
N ILE A 218 9.01 -10.22 18.32
CA ILE A 218 9.81 -11.19 19.06
C ILE A 218 10.37 -10.54 20.33
N GLY A 219 10.17 -11.23 21.46
CA GLY A 219 10.71 -10.82 22.76
C GLY A 219 9.76 -9.94 23.58
N PRO A 220 10.29 -9.14 24.52
CA PRO A 220 9.50 -8.44 25.52
C PRO A 220 8.78 -7.18 24.99
N TYR A 221 9.21 -6.63 23.87
CA TYR A 221 8.63 -5.42 23.26
C TYR A 221 7.61 -5.73 22.16
N ARG A 222 7.16 -6.99 22.06
CA ARG A 222 6.19 -7.38 21.05
C ARG A 222 4.88 -6.62 21.21
N VAL A 223 4.29 -6.26 20.08
CA VAL A 223 3.02 -5.55 20.07
C VAL A 223 1.84 -6.48 20.39
N PRO A 224 0.75 -5.96 20.96
CA PRO A 224 -0.47 -6.72 21.13
C PRO A 224 -1.05 -7.18 19.79
N ILE A 225 -1.52 -8.42 19.77
CA ILE A 225 -2.21 -9.02 18.62
C ILE A 225 -3.62 -9.40 19.04
N LEU A 226 -4.61 -8.98 18.27
CA LEU A 226 -6.01 -9.32 18.47
C LEU A 226 -6.49 -10.17 17.29
N HIS A 227 -7.41 -11.09 17.55
CA HIS A 227 -8.06 -11.90 16.52
C HIS A 227 -9.57 -11.75 16.65
N TRP A 228 -10.21 -11.44 15.53
CA TRP A 228 -11.65 -11.37 15.40
C TRP A 228 -12.12 -12.40 14.38
N ARG A 229 -12.98 -13.32 14.82
CA ARG A 229 -13.62 -14.29 13.95
C ARG A 229 -15.04 -13.85 13.62
N LYS A 230 -15.44 -14.02 12.35
CA LYS A 230 -16.81 -13.77 11.88
C LYS A 230 -17.83 -14.48 12.78
N GLY A 231 -18.82 -13.72 13.25
CA GLY A 231 -19.86 -14.19 14.17
C GLY A 231 -19.54 -14.02 15.65
N GLU A 232 -18.31 -13.64 16.02
CA GLU A 232 -17.98 -13.28 17.41
C GLU A 232 -18.23 -11.79 17.68
N THR A 233 -18.69 -11.46 18.89
CA THR A 233 -18.98 -10.08 19.31
C THR A 233 -17.80 -9.35 19.94
N GLN A 234 -16.69 -10.06 20.18
CA GLN A 234 -15.49 -9.52 20.82
C GLN A 234 -14.24 -10.11 20.17
N MET A 235 -13.19 -9.30 20.06
CA MET A 235 -11.87 -9.76 19.67
C MET A 235 -11.16 -10.44 20.84
N ARG A 236 -10.32 -11.43 20.53
CA ARG A 236 -9.50 -12.13 21.52
C ARG A 236 -8.03 -11.78 21.37
N GLN A 237 -7.39 -11.44 22.47
CA GLN A 237 -5.94 -11.25 22.49
C GLN A 237 -5.22 -12.59 22.24
N GLN A 238 -4.24 -12.57 21.35
CA GLN A 238 -3.39 -13.71 21.02
C GLN A 238 -2.02 -13.58 21.73
N PRO A 239 -1.34 -14.70 22.02
CA PRO A 239 -0.01 -14.65 22.67
C PRO A 239 1.04 -13.83 21.90
N ASP A 240 1.02 -13.99 20.58
CA ASP A 240 1.86 -13.32 19.59
C ASP A 240 1.25 -13.52 18.18
N LEU A 241 1.89 -12.93 17.16
CA LEU A 241 1.42 -12.98 15.78
C LEU A 241 1.45 -14.42 15.24
N PHE A 242 2.49 -15.18 15.53
CA PHE A 242 2.69 -16.51 14.98
C PHE A 242 1.65 -17.51 15.53
N ALA A 243 1.25 -17.36 16.79
CA ALA A 243 0.12 -18.07 17.37
C ALA A 243 -1.20 -17.73 16.65
N ALA A 244 -1.45 -16.45 16.37
CA ALA A 244 -2.64 -16.00 15.64
C ALA A 244 -2.69 -16.58 14.20
N LEU A 245 -1.57 -16.50 13.48
CA LEU A 245 -1.41 -17.07 12.13
C LEU A 245 -1.62 -18.59 12.13
N LYS A 246 -1.05 -19.30 13.11
CA LYS A 246 -1.25 -20.74 13.29
C LYS A 246 -2.70 -21.09 13.59
N HIS A 247 -3.40 -20.31 14.42
CA HIS A 247 -4.83 -20.51 14.68
C HIS A 247 -5.70 -20.31 13.42
N CYS A 248 -5.27 -19.45 12.51
CA CYS A 248 -5.91 -19.26 11.20
C CYS A 248 -5.48 -20.32 10.16
N GLY A 249 -4.62 -21.27 10.52
CA GLY A 249 -4.14 -22.31 9.61
C GLY A 249 -3.16 -21.82 8.55
N ILE A 250 -2.40 -20.76 8.85
CA ILE A 250 -1.32 -20.21 8.01
C ILE A 250 -0.03 -20.04 8.83
N PRO A 251 0.54 -21.10 9.43
CA PRO A 251 1.77 -20.97 10.21
C PRO A 251 2.89 -20.39 9.35
N MET A 252 3.62 -19.41 9.88
CA MET A 252 4.75 -18.76 9.21
C MET A 252 5.96 -18.68 10.15
N GLU A 253 7.15 -18.78 9.56
CA GLU A 253 8.41 -18.54 10.24
C GLU A 253 8.97 -17.14 9.89
N PRO A 254 9.48 -16.38 10.88
CA PRO A 254 9.98 -15.04 10.65
C PRO A 254 11.42 -15.03 10.13
N ILE A 255 11.65 -14.21 9.10
CA ILE A 255 12.96 -13.72 8.68
C ILE A 255 13.19 -12.35 9.30
N LEU A 256 14.33 -12.20 9.97
CA LEU A 256 14.62 -11.03 10.80
C LEU A 256 15.21 -9.88 9.97
N CYS A 257 14.43 -8.81 9.77
CA CYS A 257 14.93 -7.60 9.15
C CYS A 257 16.13 -7.05 9.92
N GLY A 258 17.25 -6.80 9.23
CA GLY A 258 18.48 -6.28 9.82
C GLY A 258 19.29 -7.29 10.66
N GLY A 259 18.90 -8.56 10.68
CA GLY A 259 19.62 -9.64 11.36
C GLY A 259 19.42 -9.68 12.88
N SER A 260 20.41 -10.22 13.60
CA SER A 260 20.32 -10.44 15.07
C SER A 260 20.74 -9.25 15.94
N LYS A 261 21.36 -8.21 15.36
CA LYS A 261 21.85 -7.05 16.10
C LYS A 261 20.86 -5.89 16.00
N ARG A 262 20.48 -5.30 17.14
CA ARG A 262 19.52 -4.20 17.21
C ARG A 262 19.87 -3.02 16.30
N THR A 263 21.14 -2.60 16.29
CA THR A 263 21.59 -1.50 15.41
C THR A 263 21.48 -1.82 13.92
N GLY A 264 21.52 -3.11 13.56
CA GLY A 264 21.25 -3.57 12.21
C GLY A 264 19.77 -3.52 11.87
N GLN A 265 18.93 -4.01 12.80
CA GLN A 265 17.48 -3.98 12.72
C GLN A 265 16.95 -2.56 12.55
N ASP A 266 17.32 -1.62 13.43
CA ASP A 266 16.86 -0.23 13.38
C ASP A 266 17.25 0.46 12.07
N ARG A 267 18.49 0.25 11.62
CA ARG A 267 19.01 0.89 10.40
C ARG A 267 18.29 0.41 9.14
N GLU A 268 18.07 -0.90 9.03
CA GLU A 268 17.43 -1.45 7.84
C GLU A 268 15.90 -1.28 7.90
N GLN A 269 15.29 -1.26 9.09
CA GLN A 269 13.90 -0.85 9.25
C GLN A 269 13.65 0.58 8.73
N TRP A 270 14.51 1.54 9.12
CA TRP A 270 14.44 2.91 8.59
C TRP A 270 14.55 2.98 7.06
N ALA A 271 15.25 2.01 6.45
CA ALA A 271 15.43 1.90 5.01
C ALA A 271 14.40 0.96 4.34
N SER A 272 13.22 0.81 4.95
CA SER A 272 12.11 -0.03 4.47
C SER A 272 12.51 -1.50 4.30
N GLY A 273 13.31 -2.01 5.24
CA GLY A 273 13.93 -3.34 5.18
C GLY A 273 12.96 -4.51 5.27
N CYS A 274 11.73 -4.31 5.75
CA CYS A 274 10.68 -5.33 5.72
C CYS A 274 9.82 -5.26 4.45
N ASN A 275 9.84 -4.14 3.73
CA ASN A 275 8.82 -3.79 2.74
C ASN A 275 9.14 -4.36 1.34
N PHE A 276 8.88 -5.66 1.19
CA PHE A 276 9.08 -6.41 -0.06
C PHE A 276 7.78 -6.55 -0.85
N THR A 277 7.87 -6.64 -2.18
CA THR A 277 6.74 -7.10 -3.00
C THR A 277 6.93 -8.55 -3.39
N ALA A 278 6.04 -9.44 -2.96
CA ALA A 278 5.97 -10.80 -3.47
C ALA A 278 5.39 -10.81 -4.89
N LEU A 279 6.13 -11.37 -5.85
CA LEU A 279 5.69 -11.56 -7.23
C LEU A 279 4.98 -12.91 -7.40
N ARG A 280 5.49 -13.94 -6.72
CA ARG A 280 4.88 -15.25 -6.49
C ARG A 280 5.42 -15.81 -5.17
N PRO A 281 4.87 -16.91 -4.62
CA PRO A 281 5.43 -17.53 -3.42
C PRO A 281 6.94 -17.77 -3.56
N GLY A 282 7.73 -17.19 -2.65
CA GLY A 282 9.18 -17.34 -2.61
C GLY A 282 9.96 -16.45 -3.59
N VAL A 283 9.31 -15.65 -4.44
CA VAL A 283 10.00 -14.67 -5.29
C VAL A 283 9.52 -13.27 -4.98
N VAL A 284 10.43 -12.46 -4.46
CA VAL A 284 10.15 -11.11 -3.99
C VAL A 284 11.06 -10.09 -4.64
N THR A 285 10.70 -8.81 -4.57
CA THR A 285 11.57 -7.70 -4.92
C THR A 285 11.72 -6.70 -3.78
N GLY A 286 12.91 -6.12 -3.65
CA GLY A 286 13.26 -5.16 -2.59
C GLY A 286 14.59 -4.44 -2.88
N TYR A 287 14.98 -3.54 -1.98
CA TYR A 287 16.17 -2.71 -2.19
C TYR A 287 17.49 -3.44 -1.90
N THR A 288 18.51 -3.18 -2.74
CA THR A 288 19.90 -3.69 -2.57
C THR A 288 20.57 -3.23 -1.27
N ARG A 289 20.16 -2.08 -0.71
CA ARG A 289 20.78 -1.45 0.47
C ARG A 289 20.60 -2.22 1.78
N ASN A 290 19.59 -3.09 1.87
CA ASN A 290 19.20 -3.79 3.09
C ASN A 290 20.02 -5.08 3.28
N SER A 291 21.35 -4.92 3.33
CA SER A 291 22.29 -6.04 3.19
C SER A 291 22.21 -7.10 4.29
N GLN A 292 21.81 -6.76 5.51
CA GLN A 292 21.64 -7.77 6.57
C GLN A 292 20.34 -8.54 6.38
N THR A 293 19.23 -7.88 6.04
CA THR A 293 17.99 -8.56 5.69
C THR A 293 18.19 -9.50 4.50
N LEU A 294 18.90 -9.05 3.46
CA LEU A 294 19.23 -9.89 2.31
C LEU A 294 20.08 -11.12 2.70
N ARG A 295 21.00 -10.99 3.67
CA ARG A 295 21.73 -12.14 4.22
C ARG A 295 20.84 -13.10 5.01
N GLU A 296 19.86 -12.60 5.76
CA GLU A 296 18.90 -13.49 6.43
C GLU A 296 17.99 -14.22 5.43
N LEU A 297 17.59 -13.55 4.34
CA LEU A 297 16.87 -14.17 3.21
C LEU A 297 17.73 -15.24 2.53
N GLU A 298 19.01 -14.97 2.30
CA GLU A 298 19.95 -15.95 1.72
C GLU A 298 20.07 -17.21 2.60
N LYS A 299 20.19 -17.05 3.93
CA LYS A 299 20.18 -18.18 4.87
C LYS A 299 18.88 -18.97 4.84
N ALA A 300 17.75 -18.32 4.54
CA ALA A 300 16.45 -18.95 4.36
C ALA A 300 16.25 -19.59 2.97
N GLY A 301 17.30 -19.61 2.15
CA GLY A 301 17.32 -20.29 0.85
C GLY A 301 16.92 -19.42 -0.34
N PHE A 302 16.85 -18.10 -0.19
CA PHE A 302 16.59 -17.21 -1.33
C PHE A 302 17.88 -16.90 -2.09
N ARG A 303 17.85 -17.08 -3.40
CA ARG A 303 18.93 -16.60 -4.27
C ARG A 303 18.82 -15.09 -4.49
N MET A 304 19.93 -14.36 -4.36
CA MET A 304 19.98 -12.96 -4.75
C MET A 304 20.10 -12.84 -6.27
N CYS A 305 19.26 -12.00 -6.87
CA CYS A 305 19.29 -11.67 -8.30
C CYS A 305 19.22 -10.15 -8.43
N SER A 306 20.09 -9.51 -9.20
CA SER A 306 19.87 -8.09 -9.51
C SER A 306 18.72 -7.95 -10.50
N ALA A 307 18.05 -6.79 -10.49
CA ALA A 307 17.04 -6.47 -11.50
C ALA A 307 17.63 -6.50 -12.91
N THR A 308 18.87 -6.04 -13.09
CA THR A 308 19.59 -6.08 -14.37
C THR A 308 19.79 -7.52 -14.87
N ASP A 309 20.22 -8.42 -14.00
CA ASP A 309 20.40 -9.85 -14.35
C ASP A 309 19.07 -10.50 -14.69
N PHE A 310 18.02 -10.20 -13.90
CA PHE A 310 16.68 -10.70 -14.16
C PHE A 310 16.13 -10.23 -15.51
N LEU A 311 16.29 -8.95 -15.85
CA LEU A 311 15.83 -8.40 -17.13
C LEU A 311 16.62 -8.96 -18.32
N SER A 312 17.89 -9.32 -18.11
CA SER A 312 18.75 -9.92 -19.14
C SER A 312 18.46 -11.41 -19.36
N ASN A 313 17.97 -12.10 -18.32
CA ASN A 313 17.55 -13.50 -18.40
C ASN A 313 16.30 -13.75 -17.53
N PRO A 314 15.09 -13.42 -18.03
CA PRO A 314 13.85 -13.53 -17.26
C PRO A 314 13.50 -14.96 -16.84
N ASP A 315 14.01 -15.96 -17.56
CA ASP A 315 13.82 -17.39 -17.28
C ASP A 315 14.90 -17.95 -16.34
N GLY A 316 15.80 -17.08 -15.85
CA GLY A 316 16.89 -17.45 -14.95
C GLY A 316 16.46 -17.79 -13.53
N ILE A 317 15.21 -17.55 -13.15
CA ILE A 317 14.63 -17.99 -11.86
C ILE A 317 13.72 -19.18 -12.12
N SER A 318 14.13 -20.37 -11.63
CA SER A 318 13.35 -21.60 -11.80
C SER A 318 11.98 -21.49 -11.11
N PRO A 319 10.90 -22.11 -11.64
CA PRO A 319 9.57 -22.10 -11.03
C PRO A 319 9.51 -22.52 -9.55
N THR A 320 10.43 -23.38 -9.09
CA THR A 320 10.49 -23.87 -7.71
C THR A 320 11.54 -23.15 -6.85
N GLU A 321 12.33 -22.26 -7.44
CA GLU A 321 13.38 -21.53 -6.73
C GLU A 321 12.80 -20.33 -5.97
N ARG A 322 13.37 -20.06 -4.79
CA ARG A 322 13.18 -18.82 -4.03
C ARG A 322 14.20 -17.79 -4.45
N ALA A 323 13.79 -16.55 -4.71
CA ALA A 323 14.69 -15.49 -5.15
C ALA A 323 14.29 -14.10 -4.63
N VAL A 324 15.29 -13.26 -4.41
CA VAL A 324 15.09 -11.82 -4.18
C VAL A 324 15.63 -11.07 -5.39
N ILE A 325 14.75 -10.40 -6.11
CA ILE A 325 15.09 -9.49 -7.20
C ILE A 325 15.37 -8.11 -6.61
N THR A 326 16.64 -7.76 -6.53
CA THR A 326 17.11 -6.55 -5.89
C THR A 326 17.29 -5.41 -6.88
N PHE A 327 16.93 -4.20 -6.48
CA PHE A 327 17.12 -2.99 -7.28
C PHE A 327 17.58 -1.81 -6.42
N GLU A 328 18.14 -0.79 -7.06
CA GLU A 328 18.58 0.42 -6.37
C GLU A 328 17.39 1.32 -6.03
N GLY A 329 17.28 1.69 -4.75
CA GLY A 329 16.21 2.55 -4.23
C GLY A 329 16.71 3.86 -3.62
N GLY A 330 17.90 4.35 -4.01
CA GLY A 330 18.57 5.48 -3.35
C GLY A 330 17.73 6.76 -3.30
N GLU A 331 17.02 7.08 -4.38
CA GLU A 331 16.08 8.21 -4.44
C GLU A 331 14.69 7.84 -3.94
N LEU A 332 14.19 6.65 -4.29
CA LEU A 332 12.83 6.19 -3.95
C LEU A 332 12.59 6.11 -2.44
N VAL A 333 13.58 5.63 -1.69
CA VAL A 333 13.52 5.51 -0.22
C VAL A 333 13.45 6.87 0.49
N ARG A 334 13.74 7.99 -0.19
CA ARG A 334 13.55 9.33 0.39
C ARG A 334 12.08 9.63 0.65
N GLY A 335 11.17 8.97 -0.07
CA GLY A 335 9.72 9.00 0.22
C GLY A 335 9.31 8.14 1.43
N GLY A 336 10.24 7.40 2.06
CA GLY A 336 9.96 6.60 3.25
C GLY A 336 9.35 5.23 2.99
N GLY A 337 9.23 4.78 1.74
CA GLY A 337 8.61 3.51 1.36
C GLY A 337 9.52 2.54 0.61
N GLY A 338 9.16 1.26 0.67
CA GLY A 338 9.84 0.17 -0.03
C GLY A 338 9.14 -0.26 -1.32
N ALA A 339 9.47 -1.45 -1.80
CA ALA A 339 8.90 -1.98 -3.03
C ALA A 339 7.39 -2.23 -2.89
N HIS A 340 6.92 -2.66 -1.71
CA HIS A 340 5.50 -2.93 -1.46
C HIS A 340 4.64 -1.67 -1.56
N CYS A 341 5.12 -0.57 -0.95
CA CYS A 341 4.43 0.72 -0.97
C CYS A 341 4.22 1.22 -2.41
N MET A 342 5.15 0.93 -3.32
CA MET A 342 5.10 1.37 -4.73
C MET A 342 4.19 0.53 -5.62
N THR A 343 3.52 -0.48 -5.09
CA THR A 343 2.65 -1.37 -5.89
C THR A 343 1.24 -1.47 -5.32
N CYS A 344 0.26 -1.58 -6.21
CA CYS A 344 -1.12 -1.93 -5.93
C CYS A 344 -1.50 -3.17 -6.77
N PRO A 345 -1.32 -4.40 -6.24
CA PRO A 345 -1.73 -5.62 -6.94
C PRO A 345 -3.23 -5.66 -7.13
N ILE A 346 -3.68 -5.84 -8.37
CA ILE A 346 -5.09 -5.84 -8.75
C ILE A 346 -5.61 -7.28 -8.82
N THR A 347 -4.90 -8.14 -9.56
CA THR A 347 -5.19 -9.56 -9.71
C THR A 347 -3.98 -10.39 -9.34
N ARG A 348 -4.18 -11.42 -8.51
CA ARG A 348 -3.18 -12.43 -8.19
C ARG A 348 -3.84 -13.80 -8.31
N ASP A 349 -3.11 -14.76 -8.86
CA ASP A 349 -3.50 -16.17 -8.76
C ASP A 349 -3.51 -16.57 -7.27
N ASP A 350 -4.38 -17.49 -6.90
CA ASP A 350 -4.43 -18.00 -5.53
C ASP A 350 -3.14 -18.78 -5.22
N PRO A 351 -2.28 -18.31 -4.29
CA PRO A 351 -1.05 -18.99 -3.99
C PRO A 351 -1.26 -20.26 -3.14
N TRP A 352 -2.46 -20.52 -2.64
CA TRP A 352 -2.78 -21.63 -1.73
C TRP A 352 -3.37 -22.86 -2.44
N ASN A 353 -3.80 -22.71 -3.69
CA ASN A 353 -4.38 -23.77 -4.52
C ASN A 353 -3.37 -24.42 -5.48
#